data_AF-A0A8T1MZS0-F1
#
_entry.id   AF-A0A8T1MZS0-F1
#
_cell.length_a   1.000
_cell.length_b   1.000
_cell.length_c   1.000
_cell.angle_alpha   90.00
_cell.angle_beta   90.00
_cell.angle_gamma   90.00
#
_symmetry.space_group_name_H-M   'P 1'
#
loop_
_entity.id
_entity.type
_entity.pdbx_description
1 polymer ?
#
loop_
_entity_poly.entity_id
_entity_poly.type
_entity_poly.pdbx_seq_one_letter_code
_entity_poly.pdbx_strand_id
1 'polypeptide(L)'
;MAQWLEREMTDRKVRVLNPTSASRLPLSRLGQSQPLCIFRVTWQSGTERVLQLNEAYLSKFIRTVCLCEHGEPDILQVHTTCPSTLLDVGDDQCMIHLPGKYTYCEAHEVCRRVGQERNLRMFMVGQHAMKLRERFKLGAQVFTGLHTLLFDVGKMNSGWQLSDPGSSTGIAEGADLQWSFGKPISGYERIVLVSKYGLLDTEHRQILNAVTCELTRVPSPLKSTVQLFLNHQPRNGLFFKTVSSKGCFSDSIQETLVKCAFRCRNDEVCRSVYYNKGSKKCFLSRFVDSRLPGKSWEKETDYVRLLRMNW
;
A
#
# COMPACT_ATOMS: atom_id res chain seq x y z
N MET A 1 -13.74 -41.14 11.56
CA MET A 1 -14.97 -40.98 12.35
C MET A 1 -14.70 -39.94 13.42
N ALA A 2 -15.25 -38.73 13.27
CA ALA A 2 -15.06 -37.62 14.20
C ALA A 2 -16.41 -37.28 14.84
N GLN A 3 -16.43 -37.32 16.17
CA GLN A 3 -17.61 -37.26 17.04
C GLN A 3 -17.79 -35.80 17.51
N TRP A 4 -18.96 -35.22 17.26
CA TRP A 4 -19.36 -33.89 17.74
C TRP A 4 -20.06 -34.01 19.11
N LEU A 5 -19.84 -33.03 19.99
CA LEU A 5 -20.56 -32.85 21.25
C LEU A 5 -21.20 -31.46 21.25
N GLU A 6 -22.52 -31.42 21.12
CA GLU A 6 -23.34 -30.22 21.34
C GLU A 6 -23.57 -30.03 22.85
N ARG A 7 -23.66 -28.77 23.28
CA ARG A 7 -24.06 -28.40 24.64
C ARG A 7 -25.12 -27.29 24.58
N GLU A 8 -26.31 -27.60 25.06
CA GLU A 8 -27.41 -26.66 25.34
C GLU A 8 -27.02 -25.68 26.45
N MET A 9 -27.49 -24.43 26.34
CA MET A 9 -27.52 -23.49 27.45
C MET A 9 -28.91 -22.88 27.61
N THR A 10 -29.47 -23.09 28.80
CA THR A 10 -30.78 -22.65 29.30
C THR A 10 -30.87 -21.13 29.55
N ASP A 11 -32.07 -20.60 29.31
CA ASP A 11 -32.50 -19.21 29.42
C ASP A 11 -32.79 -18.77 30.88
N ARG A 12 -32.37 -17.55 31.27
CA ARG A 12 -32.72 -16.93 32.56
C ARG A 12 -33.06 -15.44 32.37
N LYS A 13 -34.34 -15.10 32.54
CA LYS A 13 -34.96 -13.76 32.51
C LYS A 13 -34.39 -12.78 33.56
N VAL A 14 -34.21 -11.51 33.18
CA VAL A 14 -34.14 -10.34 34.08
C VAL A 14 -35.05 -9.21 33.56
N ARG A 15 -35.64 -8.45 34.50
CA ARG A 15 -36.84 -7.60 34.38
C ARG A 15 -36.60 -6.21 33.79
N VAL A 16 -37.69 -5.71 33.19
CA VAL A 16 -37.94 -4.43 32.50
C VAL A 16 -38.01 -3.22 33.46
N LEU A 17 -37.53 -2.05 33.02
CA LEU A 17 -37.99 -0.73 33.47
C LEU A 17 -38.54 0.03 32.25
N ASN A 18 -39.81 0.49 32.35
CA ASN A 18 -40.57 1.21 31.33
C ASN A 18 -40.00 2.61 31.01
N PRO A 19 -40.07 3.10 29.75
CA PRO A 19 -39.92 4.50 29.43
C PRO A 19 -41.28 5.18 29.23
N THR A 20 -41.47 6.37 29.78
CA THR A 20 -42.52 7.31 29.34
C THR A 20 -41.91 8.70 29.21
N SER A 21 -41.75 9.19 27.99
CA SER A 21 -41.86 10.62 27.69
C SER A 21 -41.94 10.82 26.19
N ALA A 22 -43.10 11.33 25.73
CA ALA A 22 -43.36 11.71 24.35
C ALA A 22 -43.19 13.23 24.21
N SER A 23 -42.32 13.67 23.30
CA SER A 23 -42.18 15.08 22.95
C SER A 23 -42.91 15.37 21.64
N ARG A 24 -43.93 16.24 21.70
CA ARG A 24 -44.69 16.74 20.55
C ARG A 24 -44.03 18.00 19.98
N LEU A 25 -43.84 18.05 18.66
CA LEU A 25 -43.42 19.24 17.90
C LEU A 25 -44.64 20.09 17.47
N PRO A 26 -44.53 21.43 17.38
CA PRO A 26 -45.42 22.26 16.58
C PRO A 26 -44.80 22.62 15.20
N LEU A 27 -45.66 22.62 14.18
CA LEU A 27 -45.44 22.91 12.76
C LEU A 27 -45.49 24.41 12.45
N SER A 28 -44.55 24.92 11.64
CA SER A 28 -44.68 25.96 10.57
C SER A 28 -43.28 26.43 10.13
N ARG A 29 -42.93 26.78 8.88
CA ARG A 29 -43.63 27.12 7.63
C ARG A 29 -42.70 26.85 6.42
N LEU A 30 -43.31 26.60 5.26
CA LEU A 30 -42.75 26.35 3.92
C LEU A 30 -41.66 27.34 3.45
N GLY A 31 -40.63 26.83 2.74
CA GLY A 31 -39.78 27.70 1.91
C GLY A 31 -38.46 27.18 1.35
N GLN A 32 -38.24 25.89 1.04
CA GLN A 32 -37.20 25.50 0.07
C GLN A 32 -37.29 24.02 -0.34
N SER A 33 -37.12 23.76 -1.63
CA SER A 33 -37.02 22.43 -2.23
C SER A 33 -35.80 21.68 -1.69
N GLN A 34 -36.04 20.76 -0.75
CA GLN A 34 -35.15 19.63 -0.46
C GLN A 34 -35.96 18.35 -0.62
N PRO A 35 -35.47 17.33 -1.33
CA PRO A 35 -36.09 16.02 -1.29
C PRO A 35 -35.73 15.38 0.06
N LEU A 36 -36.62 15.53 1.04
CA LEU A 36 -36.66 14.67 2.21
C LEU A 36 -37.20 13.30 1.76
N CYS A 37 -36.33 12.29 1.73
CA CYS A 37 -36.75 10.90 1.59
C CYS A 37 -37.55 10.50 2.84
N ILE A 38 -38.87 10.39 2.69
CA ILE A 38 -39.79 9.89 3.71
C ILE A 38 -39.68 8.36 3.73
N PHE A 39 -39.14 7.79 4.82
CA PHE A 39 -39.22 6.34 5.07
C PHE A 39 -40.66 5.97 5.45
N ARG A 40 -41.33 5.17 4.61
CA ARG A 40 -42.51 4.40 5.04
C ARG A 40 -42.05 2.98 5.36
N VAL A 41 -42.05 2.63 6.64
CA VAL A 41 -41.95 1.23 7.10
C VAL A 41 -43.31 0.85 7.65
N THR A 42 -44.02 -0.05 6.97
CA THR A 42 -45.20 -0.70 7.54
C THR A 42 -44.74 -1.66 8.63
N TRP A 43 -45.16 -1.36 9.85
CA TRP A 43 -44.80 -2.08 11.08
C TRP A 43 -45.77 -3.23 11.29
N GLN A 44 -45.30 -4.48 11.24
CA GLN A 44 -46.05 -5.63 11.74
C GLN A 44 -45.25 -6.31 12.86
N SER A 45 -45.77 -6.11 14.06
CA SER A 45 -45.62 -6.86 15.32
C SER A 45 -44.44 -7.84 15.48
N GLY A 46 -43.57 -7.52 16.44
CA GLY A 46 -43.19 -8.47 17.48
C GLY A 46 -41.82 -9.16 17.34
N THR A 47 -40.75 -8.48 17.77
CA THR A 47 -39.73 -8.97 18.75
C THR A 47 -38.57 -7.97 18.81
N GLU A 48 -38.29 -7.44 20.00
CA GLU A 48 -37.12 -6.58 20.23
C GLU A 48 -35.82 -7.41 20.19
N ARG A 49 -34.91 -7.05 19.30
CA ARG A 49 -33.47 -7.33 19.44
C ARG A 49 -32.72 -6.03 19.16
N VAL A 50 -31.98 -5.55 20.16
CA VAL A 50 -31.02 -4.46 19.98
C VAL A 50 -29.88 -4.99 19.11
N LEU A 51 -29.76 -4.49 17.88
CA LEU A 51 -28.62 -4.78 17.01
C LEU A 51 -27.46 -3.86 17.39
N GLN A 52 -26.44 -4.45 18.02
CA GLN A 52 -25.12 -3.83 18.12
C GLN A 52 -24.45 -3.96 16.74
N LEU A 53 -24.29 -2.84 16.03
CA LEU A 53 -23.73 -2.83 14.68
C LEU A 53 -22.19 -2.86 14.74
N ASN A 54 -21.59 -3.98 14.34
CA ASN A 54 -20.17 -4.06 14.00
C ASN A 54 -19.90 -3.31 12.67
N GLU A 55 -18.75 -2.65 12.54
CA GLU A 55 -18.34 -1.85 11.36
C GLU A 55 -18.44 -2.58 10.01
N ALA A 56 -18.49 -3.92 10.00
CA ALA A 56 -18.72 -4.70 8.78
C ALA A 56 -20.11 -4.47 8.14
N TYR A 57 -21.09 -3.93 8.86
CA TYR A 57 -22.45 -3.69 8.33
C TYR A 57 -22.63 -2.32 7.64
N LEU A 58 -21.81 -1.30 7.93
CA LEU A 58 -21.86 -0.01 7.24
C LEU A 58 -21.47 -0.14 5.76
N SER A 59 -20.52 -1.04 5.46
CA SER A 59 -20.16 -1.41 4.08
C SER A 59 -21.32 -2.05 3.30
N LYS A 60 -22.23 -2.75 4.00
CA LYS A 60 -23.38 -3.42 3.39
C LYS A 60 -24.58 -2.50 3.25
N PHE A 61 -24.73 -1.51 4.15
CA PHE A 61 -25.83 -0.54 4.11
C PHE A 61 -25.74 0.42 2.92
N ILE A 62 -24.53 0.69 2.41
CA ILE A 62 -24.33 1.49 1.19
C ILE A 62 -24.66 0.69 -0.09
N ARG A 63 -24.80 -0.65 -0.01
CA ARG A 63 -25.11 -1.53 -1.17
C ARG A 63 -26.60 -1.84 -1.36
N THR A 64 -27.50 -1.23 -0.61
CA THR A 64 -28.95 -1.46 -0.78
C THR A 64 -29.72 -0.16 -0.98
N VAL A 65 -29.23 0.67 -1.92
CA VAL A 65 -30.09 1.59 -2.68
C VAL A 65 -30.12 1.06 -4.11
N CYS A 66 -30.88 -0.02 -4.31
CA CYS A 66 -31.31 -0.46 -5.64
C CYS A 66 -32.73 0.04 -5.82
N LEU A 67 -32.92 1.07 -6.66
CA LEU A 67 -34.16 1.21 -7.40
C LEU A 67 -33.87 0.65 -8.79
N CYS A 68 -34.48 -0.48 -9.10
CA CYS A 68 -34.57 -0.99 -10.46
C CYS A 68 -35.63 -0.17 -11.20
N GLU A 69 -35.24 0.64 -12.19
CA GLU A 69 -36.04 0.83 -13.41
C GLU A 69 -35.08 0.93 -14.60
N HIS A 70 -35.10 -0.11 -15.43
CA HIS A 70 -34.55 -0.25 -16.77
C HIS A 70 -33.45 0.74 -17.23
N GLY A 71 -32.21 0.37 -16.97
CA GLY A 71 -31.03 0.99 -17.56
C GLY A 71 -29.79 0.15 -17.23
N GLU A 72 -28.91 -0.01 -18.21
CA GLU A 72 -27.62 -0.70 -18.15
C GLU A 72 -26.84 -0.36 -16.86
N PRO A 73 -26.12 -1.30 -16.22
CA PRO A 73 -25.48 -1.04 -14.93
C PRO A 73 -24.33 -0.03 -15.09
N ASP A 74 -24.63 1.25 -14.92
CA ASP A 74 -23.64 2.26 -14.65
C ASP A 74 -22.97 1.89 -13.33
N ILE A 75 -21.72 1.43 -13.44
CA ILE A 75 -20.84 1.24 -12.29
C ILE A 75 -20.75 2.60 -11.61
N LEU A 76 -21.39 2.73 -10.45
CA LEU A 76 -21.27 3.91 -9.60
C LEU A 76 -19.83 4.00 -9.12
N GLN A 77 -18.96 4.62 -9.93
CA GLN A 77 -17.60 4.95 -9.53
C GLN A 77 -17.74 5.96 -8.40
N VAL A 78 -17.56 5.48 -7.17
CA VAL A 78 -17.31 6.36 -6.03
C VAL A 78 -15.94 6.98 -6.28
N HIS A 79 -15.91 8.09 -7.03
CA HIS A 79 -14.75 8.95 -7.10
C HIS A 79 -14.55 9.49 -5.69
N THR A 80 -13.66 8.86 -4.92
CA THR A 80 -13.11 9.48 -3.73
C THR A 80 -12.34 10.70 -4.22
N THR A 81 -12.96 11.86 -4.10
CA THR A 81 -12.36 13.14 -4.48
C THR A 81 -10.98 13.26 -3.87
N CYS A 82 -10.01 13.60 -4.71
CA CYS A 82 -8.64 13.80 -4.28
C CYS A 82 -8.60 14.78 -3.09
N PRO A 83 -7.92 14.45 -1.98
CA PRO A 83 -7.78 15.37 -0.87
C PRO A 83 -7.23 16.71 -1.36
N SER A 84 -7.78 17.84 -0.88
CA SER A 84 -7.43 19.18 -1.37
C SER A 84 -5.94 19.55 -1.22
N THR A 85 -5.21 18.81 -0.39
CA THR A 85 -3.76 18.96 -0.21
C THR A 85 -2.92 18.28 -1.30
N LEU A 86 -3.56 17.50 -2.17
CA LEU A 86 -2.94 16.71 -3.24
C LEU A 86 -3.45 17.19 -4.60
N LEU A 87 -2.63 16.98 -5.63
CA LEU A 87 -3.02 17.20 -7.01
C LEU A 87 -3.68 15.94 -7.57
N ASP A 88 -4.89 16.07 -8.09
CA ASP A 88 -5.53 15.06 -8.93
C ASP A 88 -4.81 15.01 -10.29
N VAL A 89 -4.21 13.86 -10.60
CA VAL A 89 -3.47 13.66 -11.86
C VAL A 89 -4.27 12.85 -12.89
N GLY A 90 -5.51 12.49 -12.59
CA GLY A 90 -6.38 11.64 -13.41
C GLY A 90 -6.24 10.14 -13.10
N ASP A 91 -7.18 9.35 -13.62
CA ASP A 91 -7.37 7.91 -13.35
C ASP A 91 -7.30 7.56 -11.87
N ASP A 92 -8.03 8.34 -11.07
CA ASP A 92 -8.18 8.08 -9.64
C ASP A 92 -6.88 8.23 -8.82
N GLN A 93 -5.85 8.85 -9.40
CA GLN A 93 -4.54 9.03 -8.76
C GLN A 93 -4.35 10.44 -8.19
N CYS A 94 -3.79 10.49 -6.99
CA CYS A 94 -3.51 11.72 -6.26
C CYS A 94 -2.03 11.80 -5.91
N MET A 95 -1.39 12.92 -6.23
CA MET A 95 0.06 13.09 -6.08
C MET A 95 0.43 14.41 -5.42
N ILE A 96 1.60 14.44 -4.77
CA ILE A 96 2.27 15.66 -4.31
C ILE A 96 3.74 15.64 -4.70
N HIS A 97 4.21 16.71 -5.34
CA HIS A 97 5.60 16.85 -5.75
C HIS A 97 6.42 17.57 -4.68
N LEU A 98 7.58 17.01 -4.35
CA LEU A 98 8.51 17.51 -3.35
C LEU A 98 9.87 17.81 -4.02
N PRO A 99 10.18 19.08 -4.34
CA PRO A 99 11.36 19.47 -5.12
C PRO A 99 12.69 19.42 -4.33
N GLY A 100 12.71 18.77 -3.15
CA GLY A 100 13.89 18.68 -2.28
C GLY A 100 15.02 17.81 -2.85
N LYS A 101 16.10 17.70 -2.08
CA LYS A 101 17.26 16.84 -2.40
C LYS A 101 17.31 15.68 -1.42
N TYR A 102 16.86 14.52 -1.86
CA TYR A 102 16.83 13.31 -1.05
C TYR A 102 17.71 12.24 -1.68
N THR A 103 18.28 11.35 -0.88
CA THR A 103 18.75 10.05 -1.40
C THR A 103 17.54 9.16 -1.74
N TYR A 104 17.77 8.06 -2.47
CA TYR A 104 16.69 7.15 -2.88
C TYR A 104 15.85 6.63 -1.71
N CYS A 105 16.48 6.16 -0.63
CA CYS A 105 15.74 5.66 0.54
C CYS A 105 15.08 6.79 1.35
N GLU A 106 15.71 7.96 1.46
CA GLU A 106 15.10 9.14 2.10
C GLU A 106 13.88 9.64 1.32
N ALA A 107 13.90 9.51 -0.01
CA ALA A 107 12.78 9.88 -0.86
C ALA A 107 11.55 8.99 -0.59
N HIS A 108 11.74 7.70 -0.29
CA HIS A 108 10.64 6.86 0.19
C HIS A 108 10.16 7.28 1.59
N GLU A 109 11.10 7.54 2.49
CA GLU A 109 10.82 7.91 3.88
C GLU A 109 10.07 9.25 4.00
N VAL A 110 10.42 10.23 3.16
CA VAL A 110 9.71 11.52 3.14
C VAL A 110 8.28 11.37 2.62
N CYS A 111 8.04 10.51 1.61
CA CYS A 111 6.68 10.23 1.17
C CYS A 111 5.83 9.60 2.27
N ARG A 112 6.39 8.63 3.00
CA ARG A 112 5.74 8.03 4.18
C ARG A 112 5.40 9.09 5.22
N ARG A 113 6.37 9.93 5.59
CA ARG A 113 6.21 10.97 6.62
C ARG A 113 5.18 12.03 6.23
N VAL A 114 5.28 12.57 5.01
CA VAL A 114 4.35 13.58 4.47
C VAL A 114 2.92 13.06 4.43
N GLY A 115 2.74 11.78 4.08
CA GLY A 115 1.46 11.10 4.20
C GLY A 115 0.96 11.05 5.63
N GLN A 116 1.78 10.56 6.56
CA GLN A 116 1.41 10.43 7.98
C GLN A 116 0.99 11.76 8.62
N GLU A 117 1.72 12.85 8.34
CA GLU A 117 1.38 14.20 8.80
C GLU A 117 0.00 14.68 8.31
N ARG A 118 -0.51 14.09 7.22
CA ARG A 118 -1.83 14.37 6.63
C ARG A 118 -2.88 13.30 6.95
N ASN A 119 -2.55 12.31 7.78
CA ASN A 119 -3.36 11.11 8.01
C ASN A 119 -3.68 10.34 6.71
N LEU A 120 -2.73 10.36 5.75
CA LEU A 120 -2.80 9.64 4.49
C LEU A 120 -1.69 8.58 4.42
N ARG A 121 -1.93 7.46 3.74
CA ARG A 121 -0.88 6.51 3.41
C ARG A 121 -0.31 6.90 2.05
N MET A 122 0.93 7.35 2.02
CA MET A 122 1.59 7.78 0.78
C MET A 122 2.91 7.04 0.57
N PHE A 123 3.26 6.84 -0.69
CA PHE A 123 4.46 6.15 -1.13
C PHE A 123 5.08 6.86 -2.34
N MET A 124 6.31 6.50 -2.72
CA MET A 124 6.95 7.07 -3.90
C MET A 124 6.29 6.50 -5.16
N VAL A 125 5.93 7.36 -6.12
CA VAL A 125 5.27 6.95 -7.37
C VAL A 125 6.11 5.91 -8.12
N GLY A 126 5.54 4.75 -8.45
CA GLY A 126 6.17 3.74 -9.30
C GLY A 126 5.37 3.50 -10.58
N GLN A 127 4.25 2.77 -10.50
CA GLN A 127 3.44 2.35 -11.66
C GLN A 127 2.99 3.55 -12.51
N HIS A 128 2.65 4.67 -11.86
CA HIS A 128 2.17 5.88 -12.52
C HIS A 128 3.26 6.91 -12.79
N ALA A 129 4.54 6.51 -12.84
CA ALA A 129 5.68 7.42 -13.02
C ALA A 129 5.57 8.31 -14.28
N MET A 130 4.92 7.84 -15.34
CA MET A 130 4.77 8.61 -16.58
C MET A 130 3.87 9.85 -16.42
N LYS A 131 2.89 9.82 -15.49
CA LYS A 131 2.02 10.97 -15.19
C LYS A 131 2.80 12.18 -14.68
N LEU A 132 4.02 11.97 -14.16
CA LEU A 132 4.87 13.06 -13.67
C LEU A 132 5.23 14.04 -14.80
N ARG A 133 5.44 13.53 -16.02
CA ARG A 133 5.79 14.37 -17.18
C ARG A 133 4.58 15.14 -17.72
N GLU A 134 3.40 14.56 -17.62
CA GLU A 134 2.16 15.12 -18.13
C GLU A 134 1.59 16.21 -17.22
N ARG A 135 1.75 16.05 -15.90
CA ARG A 135 1.11 16.90 -14.89
C ARG A 135 2.05 17.85 -14.17
N PHE A 136 3.35 17.56 -14.11
CA PHE A 136 4.32 18.40 -13.40
C PHE A 136 5.37 18.99 -14.34
N LYS A 137 5.70 20.27 -14.13
CA LYS A 137 6.84 20.92 -14.80
C LYS A 137 8.13 20.50 -14.10
N LEU A 138 8.73 19.41 -14.56
CA LEU A 138 9.94 18.83 -13.97
C LEU A 138 11.17 19.71 -14.27
N GLY A 139 11.61 20.49 -13.27
CA GLY A 139 12.87 21.25 -13.31
C GLY A 139 14.12 20.42 -12.99
N ALA A 140 13.94 19.28 -12.32
CA ALA A 140 14.99 18.33 -11.96
C ALA A 140 14.51 16.89 -12.23
N GLN A 141 15.43 15.93 -12.14
CA GLN A 141 15.07 14.50 -12.16
C GLN A 141 14.33 14.13 -10.88
N VAL A 142 13.38 13.20 -10.99
CA VAL A 142 12.53 12.76 -9.88
C VAL A 142 12.69 11.26 -9.72
N PHE A 143 12.91 10.78 -8.50
CA PHE A 143 12.93 9.35 -8.22
C PHE A 143 11.57 8.71 -8.45
N THR A 144 11.61 7.46 -8.89
CA THR A 144 10.43 6.60 -9.04
C THR A 144 10.63 5.30 -8.28
N GLY A 145 9.52 4.62 -7.99
CA GLY A 145 9.50 3.30 -7.37
C GLY A 145 9.94 2.14 -8.27
N LEU A 146 10.32 2.40 -9.51
CA LEU A 146 10.76 1.41 -10.50
C LEU A 146 12.22 1.02 -10.29
N HIS A 147 12.51 -0.28 -10.19
CA HIS A 147 13.87 -0.75 -9.93
C HIS A 147 14.15 -2.20 -10.37
N THR A 148 15.43 -2.60 -10.33
CA THR A 148 15.93 -3.97 -10.59
C THR A 148 16.81 -4.51 -9.45
N LEU A 149 16.60 -4.00 -8.23
CA LEU A 149 17.43 -4.37 -7.07
C LEU A 149 17.29 -5.84 -6.61
N LEU A 150 16.20 -6.55 -6.94
CA LEU A 150 16.10 -7.99 -6.63
C LEU A 150 16.44 -8.83 -7.87
N PHE A 151 15.89 -8.47 -9.02
CA PHE A 151 16.03 -9.17 -10.28
C PHE A 151 16.41 -8.21 -11.40
N ASP A 152 17.39 -8.62 -12.20
CA ASP A 152 17.85 -7.84 -13.35
C ASP A 152 16.99 -8.15 -14.59
N VAL A 153 16.55 -7.10 -15.29
CA VAL A 153 15.72 -7.19 -16.51
C VAL A 153 16.50 -6.86 -17.79
N GLY A 154 17.80 -6.60 -17.69
CA GLY A 154 18.65 -6.26 -18.83
C GLY A 154 18.19 -5.00 -19.54
N LYS A 155 17.83 -5.13 -20.83
CA LYS A 155 17.27 -4.04 -21.66
C LYS A 155 15.76 -4.20 -21.92
N MET A 156 15.08 -5.08 -21.19
CA MET A 156 13.66 -5.32 -21.39
C MET A 156 12.84 -4.12 -20.88
N ASN A 157 11.73 -3.83 -21.58
CA ASN A 157 10.76 -2.83 -21.17
C ASN A 157 9.73 -3.38 -20.17
N SER A 158 9.77 -4.69 -19.87
CA SER A 158 8.91 -5.37 -18.92
C SER A 158 9.70 -5.96 -17.75
N GLY A 159 9.01 -6.38 -16.70
CA GLY A 159 9.61 -7.05 -15.54
C GLY A 159 10.24 -6.12 -14.50
N TRP A 160 10.20 -4.80 -14.73
CA TRP A 160 10.64 -3.80 -13.74
C TRP A 160 9.83 -3.96 -12.45
N GLN A 161 10.53 -3.99 -11.32
CA GLN A 161 9.91 -4.15 -10.02
C GLN A 161 9.38 -2.80 -9.51
N LEU A 162 8.38 -2.86 -8.63
CA LEU A 162 7.73 -1.69 -8.06
C LEU A 162 7.86 -1.65 -6.54
N SER A 163 7.97 -0.42 -6.02
CA SER A 163 7.80 -0.07 -4.62
C SER A 163 6.35 0.27 -4.25
N ASP A 164 5.38 -0.16 -5.06
CA ASP A 164 3.99 0.26 -4.92
C ASP A 164 3.25 -0.70 -3.98
N PRO A 165 2.55 -0.21 -2.94
CA PRO A 165 1.76 -1.08 -2.06
C PRO A 165 0.80 -1.96 -2.85
N GLY A 166 0.71 -3.24 -2.48
CA GLY A 166 -0.06 -4.26 -3.19
C GLY A 166 0.62 -4.86 -4.41
N SER A 167 1.73 -4.27 -4.90
CA SER A 167 2.43 -4.78 -6.07
C SER A 167 3.36 -5.95 -5.74
N SER A 168 3.06 -7.10 -6.35
CA SER A 168 3.84 -8.35 -6.27
C SER A 168 4.44 -8.78 -7.61
N THR A 169 3.85 -8.38 -8.74
CA THR A 169 4.21 -8.85 -10.09
C THR A 169 5.04 -7.86 -10.91
N GLY A 170 5.35 -6.67 -10.36
CA GLY A 170 6.05 -5.61 -11.10
C GLY A 170 5.22 -5.05 -12.26
N ILE A 171 5.89 -4.40 -13.22
CA ILE A 171 5.26 -3.86 -14.42
C ILE A 171 4.88 -5.00 -15.37
N ALA A 172 3.59 -5.03 -15.74
CA ALA A 172 3.03 -6.00 -16.68
C ALA A 172 3.64 -5.87 -18.08
N GLU A 173 3.63 -6.97 -18.83
CA GLU A 173 3.99 -6.97 -20.24
C GLU A 173 3.03 -6.06 -21.03
N GLY A 174 3.58 -5.19 -21.88
CA GLY A 174 2.82 -4.23 -22.68
C GLY A 174 2.60 -2.85 -22.01
N ALA A 175 3.13 -2.60 -20.81
CA ALA A 175 3.12 -1.25 -20.24
C ALA A 175 3.99 -0.28 -21.07
N ASP A 176 3.45 0.89 -21.38
CA ASP A 176 4.16 1.94 -22.12
C ASP A 176 5.15 2.70 -21.20
N LEU A 177 6.35 2.16 -21.05
CA LEU A 177 7.46 2.83 -20.40
C LEU A 177 8.21 3.70 -21.43
N GLN A 178 7.96 5.00 -21.43
CA GLN A 178 8.64 5.92 -22.35
C GLN A 178 10.04 6.28 -21.82
N TRP A 179 11.03 5.53 -22.29
CA TRP A 179 12.42 5.76 -21.98
C TRP A 179 12.99 6.97 -22.73
N SER A 180 13.92 7.65 -22.08
CA SER A 180 14.76 8.65 -22.74
C SER A 180 15.73 7.99 -23.75
N PHE A 181 16.28 8.80 -24.66
CA PHE A 181 17.15 8.29 -25.71
C PHE A 181 18.34 7.47 -25.16
N GLY A 182 18.53 6.26 -25.69
CA GLY A 182 19.61 5.35 -25.29
C GLY A 182 19.35 4.59 -23.97
N LYS A 183 18.14 4.65 -23.42
CA LYS A 183 17.71 3.94 -22.21
C LYS A 183 16.66 2.85 -22.52
N PRO A 184 16.50 1.82 -21.67
CA PRO A 184 17.31 1.51 -20.49
C PRO A 184 18.69 0.94 -20.85
N ILE A 185 19.69 1.22 -20.01
CA ILE A 185 21.01 0.60 -20.13
C ILE A 185 20.97 -0.79 -19.48
N SER A 186 21.53 -1.79 -20.17
CA SER A 186 21.76 -3.11 -19.56
C SER A 186 22.74 -2.97 -18.41
N GLY A 187 22.32 -3.33 -17.21
CA GLY A 187 23.19 -3.32 -16.04
C GLY A 187 22.52 -3.93 -14.83
N TYR A 188 23.31 -4.16 -13.79
CA TYR A 188 22.83 -4.70 -12.54
C TYR A 188 22.26 -3.58 -11.65
N GLU A 189 21.22 -3.91 -10.87
CA GLU A 189 20.83 -3.17 -9.65
C GLU A 189 20.53 -1.69 -9.87
N ARG A 190 19.53 -1.43 -10.70
CA ARG A 190 19.23 -0.11 -11.22
C ARG A 190 18.00 0.45 -10.53
N ILE A 191 17.98 1.76 -10.37
CA ILE A 191 16.82 2.54 -9.98
C ILE A 191 16.44 3.46 -11.14
N VAL A 192 15.16 3.82 -11.23
CA VAL A 192 14.65 4.63 -12.33
C VAL A 192 14.28 6.02 -11.84
N LEU A 193 14.66 7.02 -12.62
CA LEU A 193 14.24 8.39 -12.49
C LEU A 193 13.40 8.79 -13.68
N VAL A 194 12.52 9.76 -13.48
CA VAL A 194 11.84 10.45 -14.56
C VAL A 194 12.43 11.84 -14.75
N SER A 195 12.59 12.22 -16.01
CA SER A 195 12.98 13.56 -16.44
C SER A 195 11.97 14.09 -17.46
N LYS A 196 12.14 15.34 -17.89
CA LYS A 196 11.36 15.89 -19.01
C LYS A 196 11.46 15.07 -20.30
N TYR A 197 12.57 14.34 -20.50
CA TYR A 197 12.83 13.53 -21.69
C TYR A 197 12.35 12.08 -21.60
N GLY A 198 11.80 11.64 -20.47
CA GLY A 198 11.40 10.24 -20.25
C GLY A 198 12.13 9.61 -19.07
N LEU A 199 11.99 8.28 -18.97
CA LEU A 199 12.59 7.45 -17.93
C LEU A 199 14.09 7.26 -18.16
N LEU A 200 14.83 7.18 -17.06
CA LEU A 200 16.28 7.04 -17.01
C LEU A 200 16.61 5.99 -15.95
N ASP A 201 17.27 4.90 -16.33
CA ASP A 201 17.88 4.00 -15.36
C ASP A 201 19.25 4.54 -14.91
N THR A 202 19.58 4.34 -13.64
CA THR A 202 20.90 4.65 -13.08
C THR A 202 21.27 3.66 -11.99
N GLU A 203 22.55 3.60 -11.64
CA GLU A 203 23.00 2.80 -10.49
C GLU A 203 22.42 3.37 -9.21
N HIS A 204 22.13 2.51 -8.25
CA HIS A 204 21.74 2.93 -6.90
C HIS A 204 22.92 3.52 -6.11
N ARG A 205 23.45 4.66 -6.57
CA ARG A 205 24.49 5.48 -5.91
C ARG A 205 23.85 6.52 -4.99
N GLN A 206 24.66 7.20 -4.19
CA GLN A 206 24.23 8.36 -3.39
C GLN A 206 24.06 9.61 -4.26
N ILE A 207 23.12 9.54 -5.20
CA ILE A 207 22.62 10.70 -5.95
C ILE A 207 21.48 11.35 -5.19
N LEU A 208 21.31 12.66 -5.37
CA LEU A 208 20.27 13.44 -4.71
C LEU A 208 19.29 13.98 -5.73
N ASN A 209 18.00 13.69 -5.56
CA ASN A 209 16.95 14.12 -6.48
C ASN A 209 15.64 14.43 -5.75
N ALA A 210 14.71 15.04 -6.48
CA ALA A 210 13.36 15.30 -6.03
C ALA A 210 12.53 14.01 -6.00
N VAL A 211 11.36 14.07 -5.37
CA VAL A 211 10.42 12.94 -5.30
C VAL A 211 8.99 13.41 -5.49
N THR A 212 8.15 12.56 -6.08
CA THR A 212 6.70 12.73 -6.09
C THR A 212 6.09 11.55 -5.34
N CYS A 213 5.15 11.86 -4.45
CA CYS A 213 4.48 10.87 -3.62
C CYS A 213 3.05 10.64 -4.14
N GLU A 214 2.62 9.39 -4.14
CA GLU A 214 1.28 8.94 -4.54
C GLU A 214 0.47 8.50 -3.32
N LEU A 215 -0.82 8.79 -3.34
CA LEU A 215 -1.78 8.27 -2.37
C LEU A 215 -2.09 6.79 -2.68
N THR A 216 -1.96 5.91 -1.70
CA THR A 216 -2.42 4.52 -1.86
C THR A 216 -3.83 4.32 -1.30
N ARG A 217 -4.65 3.58 -2.05
CA ARG A 217 -5.94 3.03 -1.57
C ARG A 217 -5.79 1.64 -0.98
N VAL A 218 -4.60 1.02 -1.12
CA VAL A 218 -4.31 -0.28 -0.52
C VAL A 218 -4.25 -0.12 1.00
N PRO A 219 -5.07 -0.88 1.76
CA PRO A 219 -5.03 -0.82 3.21
C PRO A 219 -3.65 -1.13 3.76
N SER A 220 -3.31 -0.54 4.91
CA SER A 220 -2.05 -0.85 5.58
C SER A 220 -1.97 -2.36 5.92
N PRO A 221 -0.82 -3.02 5.68
CA PRO A 221 -0.64 -4.42 6.01
C PRO A 221 -0.71 -4.67 7.53
N LEU A 222 -0.54 -3.61 8.34
CA LEU A 222 -0.69 -3.67 9.79
C LEU A 222 -2.13 -3.94 10.25
N LYS A 223 -3.14 -3.73 9.39
CA LYS A 223 -4.53 -4.06 9.70
C LYS A 223 -4.80 -5.57 9.71
N SER A 224 -3.94 -6.38 9.08
CA SER A 224 -4.11 -7.83 9.08
C SER A 224 -3.64 -8.44 10.41
N THR A 225 -4.46 -9.33 10.97
CA THR A 225 -4.10 -10.11 12.17
C THR A 225 -3.05 -11.16 11.86
N VAL A 226 -2.99 -11.64 10.61
CA VAL A 226 -2.07 -12.69 10.15
C VAL A 226 -1.19 -12.15 9.02
N GLN A 227 0.12 -12.38 9.14
CA GLN A 227 1.09 -12.02 8.12
C GLN A 227 1.80 -13.27 7.60
N LEU A 228 1.64 -13.54 6.30
CA LEU A 228 2.32 -14.66 5.65
C LEU A 228 3.73 -14.24 5.21
N PHE A 229 4.70 -15.11 5.49
CA PHE A 229 6.07 -15.01 5.03
C PHE A 229 6.43 -16.26 4.22
N LEU A 230 7.00 -16.06 3.04
CA LEU A 230 7.44 -17.15 2.18
C LEU A 230 8.96 -17.21 2.14
N ASN A 231 9.51 -18.43 2.26
CA ASN A 231 10.92 -18.64 1.97
C ASN A 231 11.12 -18.47 0.45
N HIS A 232 11.87 -17.44 0.06
CA HIS A 232 12.09 -17.11 -1.34
C HIS A 232 13.52 -16.67 -1.55
N GLN A 233 14.25 -17.43 -2.37
CA GLN A 233 15.64 -17.18 -2.74
C GLN A 233 15.71 -16.48 -4.11
N PRO A 234 16.37 -15.31 -4.23
CA PRO A 234 16.50 -14.63 -5.51
C PRO A 234 17.42 -15.42 -6.45
N ARG A 235 17.05 -15.51 -7.73
CA ARG A 235 17.84 -16.20 -8.77
C ARG A 235 19.26 -15.63 -8.92
N ASN A 236 19.42 -14.32 -8.70
CA ASN A 236 20.70 -13.61 -8.88
C ASN A 236 21.57 -13.61 -7.61
N GLY A 237 21.28 -14.53 -6.66
CA GLY A 237 21.95 -14.60 -5.37
C GLY A 237 21.35 -13.66 -4.33
N LEU A 238 21.81 -13.80 -3.08
CA LEU A 238 21.34 -12.98 -1.96
C LEU A 238 21.96 -11.58 -1.90
N PHE A 239 23.12 -11.41 -2.53
CA PHE A 239 23.92 -10.19 -2.45
C PHE A 239 24.00 -9.46 -3.79
N PHE A 240 24.14 -8.14 -3.72
CA PHE A 240 24.45 -7.30 -4.87
C PHE A 240 25.80 -7.66 -5.44
N LYS A 241 25.91 -7.66 -6.76
CA LYS A 241 27.16 -7.83 -7.49
C LYS A 241 28.03 -6.58 -7.39
N THR A 242 27.41 -5.41 -7.22
CA THR A 242 28.11 -4.13 -7.13
C THR A 242 28.22 -3.63 -5.70
N VAL A 243 29.21 -2.78 -5.50
CA VAL A 243 29.56 -2.20 -4.20
C VAL A 243 28.92 -0.84 -3.98
N SER A 244 28.39 -0.25 -5.06
CA SER A 244 27.69 1.02 -5.07
C SER A 244 26.25 0.84 -4.59
N SER A 245 25.61 -0.28 -4.94
CA SER A 245 24.25 -0.61 -4.52
C SER A 245 24.17 -0.86 -3.02
N LYS A 246 23.34 -0.05 -2.33
CA LYS A 246 23.11 -0.18 -0.88
C LYS A 246 21.75 -0.78 -0.53
N GLY A 247 20.76 -0.68 -1.42
CA GLY A 247 19.36 -1.00 -1.09
C GLY A 247 18.84 -0.08 0.03
N CYS A 248 17.65 -0.39 0.54
CA CYS A 248 17.06 0.35 1.67
C CYS A 248 16.84 -0.64 2.82
N PHE A 249 17.78 -0.66 3.77
CA PHE A 249 17.79 -1.64 4.86
C PHE A 249 17.74 -0.98 6.23
N SER A 250 17.10 -1.66 7.16
CA SER A 250 17.31 -1.48 8.60
C SER A 250 17.88 -2.77 9.17
N ASP A 251 18.98 -2.69 9.89
CA ASP A 251 19.64 -3.82 10.52
C ASP A 251 19.45 -3.83 12.03
N SER A 252 19.58 -5.03 12.61
CA SER A 252 19.57 -5.25 14.04
C SER A 252 20.09 -6.65 14.39
N ILE A 253 20.32 -6.91 15.67
CA ILE A 253 20.57 -8.27 16.19
C ILE A 253 19.27 -8.83 16.76
N GLN A 254 18.86 -10.03 16.35
CA GLN A 254 17.67 -10.72 16.86
C GLN A 254 17.99 -12.18 17.19
N GLU A 255 17.52 -12.65 18.36
CA GLU A 255 17.76 -14.02 18.82
C GLU A 255 17.28 -15.11 17.85
N THR A 256 16.16 -14.85 17.17
CA THR A 256 15.52 -15.82 16.29
C THR A 256 15.02 -15.18 15.00
N LEU A 257 14.93 -16.01 13.95
CA LEU A 257 14.30 -15.67 12.67
C LEU A 257 12.86 -15.16 12.89
N VAL A 258 12.12 -15.77 13.82
CA VAL A 258 10.73 -15.39 14.13
C VAL A 258 10.67 -13.98 14.71
N LYS A 259 11.58 -13.61 15.62
CA LYS A 259 11.64 -12.26 16.19
C LYS A 259 11.99 -11.23 15.11
N CYS A 260 12.88 -11.58 14.19
CA CYS A 260 13.22 -10.76 13.03
C CYS A 260 12.00 -10.56 12.09
N ALA A 261 11.27 -11.63 11.78
CA ALA A 261 10.03 -11.57 10.99
C ALA A 261 8.93 -10.76 11.68
N PHE A 262 8.80 -10.87 13.01
CA PHE A 262 7.86 -10.08 13.79
C PHE A 262 8.17 -8.58 13.74
N ARG A 263 9.45 -8.20 13.76
CA ARG A 263 9.85 -6.81 13.51
C ARG A 263 9.41 -6.33 12.13
N CYS A 264 9.61 -7.14 11.10
CA CYS A 264 9.15 -6.80 9.74
C CYS A 264 7.63 -6.64 9.68
N ARG A 265 6.87 -7.52 10.34
CA ARG A 265 5.41 -7.41 10.42
C ARG A 265 4.99 -6.04 10.97
N ASN A 266 5.64 -5.57 12.03
CA ASN A 266 5.32 -4.31 12.70
C ASN A 266 5.88 -3.06 12.00
N ASP A 267 6.73 -3.23 10.99
CA ASP A 267 7.19 -2.15 10.13
C ASP A 267 6.34 -2.14 8.86
N GLU A 268 5.48 -1.14 8.71
CA GLU A 268 4.56 -1.01 7.57
C GLU A 268 5.28 -1.05 6.23
N VAL A 269 6.54 -0.62 6.16
CA VAL A 269 7.28 -0.51 4.90
C VAL A 269 8.22 -1.68 4.66
N CYS A 270 8.29 -2.66 5.57
CA CYS A 270 9.12 -3.83 5.38
C CYS A 270 8.53 -4.77 4.31
N ARG A 271 9.32 -5.07 3.28
CA ARG A 271 9.00 -5.95 2.13
C ARG A 271 9.54 -7.37 2.30
N SER A 272 10.74 -7.50 2.87
CA SER A 272 11.39 -8.79 3.04
C SER A 272 12.38 -8.77 4.19
N VAL A 273 12.76 -9.96 4.64
CA VAL A 273 13.63 -10.18 5.79
C VAL A 273 14.80 -11.03 5.37
N TYR A 274 15.99 -10.67 5.83
CA TYR A 274 17.18 -11.50 5.74
C TYR A 274 17.70 -11.74 7.15
N TYR A 275 17.97 -12.99 7.48
CA TYR A 275 18.41 -13.38 8.81
C TYR A 275 19.58 -14.35 8.73
N ASN A 276 20.67 -14.02 9.42
CA ASN A 276 21.80 -14.92 9.56
C ASN A 276 21.65 -15.75 10.85
N LYS A 277 21.69 -17.08 10.73
CA LYS A 277 21.51 -17.98 11.89
C LYS A 277 22.67 -17.93 12.89
N GLY A 278 23.90 -17.73 12.40
CA GLY A 278 25.12 -17.69 13.20
C GLY A 278 25.31 -16.36 13.89
N SER A 279 25.37 -15.27 13.11
CA SER A 279 25.62 -13.91 13.63
C SER A 279 24.40 -13.24 14.25
N LYS A 280 23.20 -13.85 14.13
CA LYS A 280 21.92 -13.31 14.63
C LYS A 280 21.53 -11.98 13.99
N LYS A 281 22.21 -11.60 12.89
CA LYS A 281 21.94 -10.37 12.15
C LYS A 281 20.62 -10.48 11.40
N CYS A 282 19.80 -9.46 11.57
CA CYS A 282 18.46 -9.32 11.04
C CYS A 282 18.40 -8.05 10.21
N PHE A 283 18.22 -8.19 8.90
CA PHE A 283 18.04 -7.09 7.97
C PHE A 283 16.60 -7.08 7.47
N LEU A 284 15.98 -5.90 7.51
CA LEU A 284 14.66 -5.63 6.97
C LEU A 284 14.83 -4.83 5.68
N SER A 285 14.41 -5.37 4.54
CA SER A 285 14.33 -4.62 3.28
C SER A 285 13.11 -3.72 3.37
N ARG A 286 13.32 -2.40 3.46
CA ARG A 286 12.26 -1.40 3.60
C ARG A 286 11.99 -0.73 2.26
N PHE A 287 10.71 -0.42 1.96
CA PHE A 287 10.17 0.24 0.77
C PHE A 287 10.33 -0.51 -0.55
N VAL A 288 11.53 -0.99 -0.83
CA VAL A 288 11.88 -1.77 -2.01
C VAL A 288 12.32 -3.16 -1.60
N ASP A 289 12.00 -4.14 -2.43
CA ASP A 289 12.52 -5.49 -2.25
C ASP A 289 13.85 -5.61 -3.00
N SER A 290 14.93 -5.94 -2.30
CA SER A 290 16.28 -5.85 -2.83
C SER A 290 17.23 -6.87 -2.24
N ARG A 291 18.29 -7.25 -2.97
CA ARG A 291 19.40 -8.06 -2.47
C ARG A 291 20.23 -7.30 -1.41
N LEU A 292 20.97 -8.03 -0.58
CA LEU A 292 21.83 -7.45 0.45
C LEU A 292 23.09 -6.79 -0.15
N PRO A 293 23.67 -5.75 0.48
CA PRO A 293 24.95 -5.18 0.08
C PRO A 293 26.12 -6.20 0.12
N GLY A 294 26.91 -6.29 -0.95
CA GLY A 294 27.89 -7.37 -1.14
C GLY A 294 29.21 -7.28 -0.35
N LYS A 295 29.57 -6.14 0.26
CA LYS A 295 30.99 -5.93 0.64
C LYS A 295 31.47 -6.49 1.98
N SER A 296 30.59 -6.85 2.91
CA SER A 296 31.01 -7.32 4.25
C SER A 296 30.32 -8.62 4.68
N TRP A 297 29.27 -8.99 3.98
CA TRP A 297 28.28 -9.97 4.42
C TRP A 297 28.35 -11.30 3.66
N GLU A 298 28.94 -11.28 2.46
CA GLU A 298 29.11 -12.47 1.61
C GLU A 298 29.96 -13.57 2.27
N LYS A 299 30.82 -13.20 3.22
CA LYS A 299 31.64 -14.16 3.98
C LYS A 299 30.83 -14.90 5.06
N GLU A 300 29.69 -14.37 5.46
CA GLU A 300 28.80 -15.03 6.42
C GLU A 300 27.88 -15.99 5.66
N THR A 301 28.07 -17.29 5.87
CA THR A 301 27.15 -18.33 5.39
C THR A 301 25.88 -18.36 6.25
N ASP A 302 24.83 -19.09 5.83
CA ASP A 302 23.55 -19.27 6.56
C ASP A 302 22.54 -18.11 6.61
N TYR A 303 22.49 -17.28 5.57
CA TYR A 303 21.35 -16.36 5.40
C TYR A 303 20.07 -17.08 4.96
N VAL A 304 18.98 -16.80 5.66
CA VAL A 304 17.61 -17.15 5.27
C VAL A 304 16.89 -15.88 4.85
N ARG A 305 16.19 -15.93 3.72
CA ARG A 305 15.37 -14.82 3.22
C ARG A 305 13.89 -15.17 3.28
N LEU A 306 13.10 -14.30 3.90
CA LEU A 306 11.64 -14.39 3.92
C LEU A 306 11.01 -13.20 3.19
N LEU A 307 10.16 -13.46 2.21
CA LEU A 307 9.33 -12.47 1.53
C LEU A 307 8.05 -12.23 2.34
N ARG A 308 7.70 -10.97 2.60
CA ARG A 308 6.40 -10.61 3.19
C ARG A 308 5.34 -10.55 2.10
N MET A 309 4.28 -11.33 2.24
CA MET A 309 3.14 -11.28 1.32
C MET A 309 2.20 -10.12 1.64
N ASN A 310 1.45 -9.63 0.65
CA ASN A 310 0.39 -8.62 0.84
C ASN A 310 0.87 -7.33 1.55
N TRP A 311 2.01 -6.81 1.10
CA TRP A 311 2.57 -5.54 1.55
C TRP A 311 1.78 -4.33 1.02
#